data_AF-A0A5D8QCG8-F1
#
_entry.id   AF-A0A5D8QCG8-F1
#
_cell.length_a   1.000
_cell.length_b   1.000
_cell.length_c   1.000
_cell.angle_alpha   90.00
_cell.angle_beta   90.00
_cell.angle_gamma   90.00
#
_symmetry.space_group_name_H-M   'P 1'
#
loop_
_entity.id
_entity.type
_entity.pdbx_description
1 polymer ?
#
loop_
_entity_poly.entity_id
_entity_poly.type
_entity_poly.pdbx_seq_one_letter_code
_entity_poly.pdbx_strand_id
1 'polypeptide(L)'
;MSLTELFNKIKSYISASKCCSDKITLSVYGLTITMERRTGETIPHEVTVVVPRVECRKKIKDGEEEIEVILNSITVVHAPRHSLARQFQEKHKK
;
A
#
# COMPACT_ATOMS: atom_id res chain seq x y z
N MET A 1 -2.98 43.32 -4.86
CA MET A 1 -3.19 41.87 -5.10
C MET A 1 -4.64 41.68 -5.50
N SER A 2 -4.86 41.21 -6.71
CA SER A 2 -6.19 40.90 -7.22
C SER A 2 -6.76 39.67 -6.50
N LEU A 3 -8.07 39.63 -6.28
CA LEU A 3 -8.77 38.46 -5.75
C LEU A 3 -8.48 37.20 -6.57
N THR A 4 -8.32 37.34 -7.89
CA THR A 4 -7.98 36.23 -8.79
C THR A 4 -6.59 35.65 -8.53
N GLU A 5 -5.62 36.49 -8.14
CA GLU A 5 -4.26 36.05 -7.79
C GLU A 5 -4.26 35.30 -6.46
N LEU A 6 -5.07 35.76 -5.49
CA LEU A 6 -5.23 35.11 -4.19
C LEU A 6 -5.91 33.75 -4.33
N PHE A 7 -6.99 33.65 -5.12
CA PHE A 7 -7.67 32.39 -5.39
C PHE A 7 -6.77 31.38 -6.10
N ASN A 8 -5.96 31.82 -7.08
CA ASN A 8 -5.01 30.94 -7.75
C ASN A 8 -3.89 30.47 -6.82
N LYS A 9 -3.46 31.31 -5.88
CA LYS A 9 -2.46 30.96 -4.85
C LYS A 9 -3.00 29.99 -3.81
N ILE A 10 -4.28 30.11 -3.44
CA ILE A 10 -4.96 29.16 -2.55
C ILE A 10 -5.20 27.83 -3.28
N LYS A 11 -5.64 27.87 -4.55
CA LYS A 11 -5.86 26.68 -5.38
C LYS A 11 -4.54 25.92 -5.63
N SER A 12 -3.43 26.61 -5.84
CA SER A 12 -2.12 25.98 -5.97
C SER A 12 -1.62 25.38 -4.66
N TYR A 13 -1.93 25.98 -3.51
CA TYR A 13 -1.62 25.40 -2.20
C TYR A 13 -2.44 24.12 -1.92
N ILE A 14 -3.71 24.11 -2.32
CA ILE A 14 -4.61 22.96 -2.17
C ILE A 14 -4.28 21.85 -3.18
N SER A 15 -3.81 22.19 -4.39
CA SER A 15 -3.39 21.18 -5.38
C SER A 15 -1.93 20.72 -5.22
N ALA A 16 -1.15 21.33 -4.31
CA ALA A 16 0.24 20.97 -4.05
C ALA A 16 0.40 19.85 -3.02
N SER A 17 -0.63 19.54 -2.22
CA SER A 17 -0.65 18.32 -1.41
C SER A 17 -1.00 17.13 -2.30
N LYS A 18 -0.05 16.70 -3.15
CA LYS A 18 -0.10 15.40 -3.81
C LYS A 18 -0.12 14.31 -2.74
N CYS A 19 -1.31 13.92 -2.32
CA CYS A 19 -1.53 12.74 -1.50
C CYS A 19 -1.32 11.52 -2.40
N CYS A 20 -0.23 10.79 -2.19
CA CYS A 20 -0.02 9.49 -2.82
C CYS A 20 -0.87 8.46 -2.08
N SER A 21 -1.70 7.74 -2.84
CA SER A 21 -2.54 6.67 -2.31
C SER A 21 -2.19 5.35 -2.99
N ASP A 22 -1.92 4.32 -2.20
CA ASP A 22 -1.74 2.95 -2.68
C ASP A 22 -2.87 2.08 -2.16
N LYS A 23 -3.41 1.21 -2.99
CA LYS A 23 -4.40 0.20 -2.59
C LYS A 23 -4.05 -1.13 -3.24
N ILE A 24 -3.91 -2.16 -2.42
CA ILE A 24 -3.64 -3.52 -2.85
C ILE A 24 -4.70 -4.42 -2.24
N THR A 25 -5.30 -5.28 -3.05
CA THR A 25 -6.22 -6.31 -2.59
C THR A 25 -5.77 -7.66 -3.14
N LEU A 26 -5.50 -8.60 -2.23
CA LEU A 26 -5.18 -10.00 -2.52
C LEU A 26 -6.39 -10.86 -2.15
N SER A 27 -7.00 -11.51 -3.14
CA SER A 27 -8.14 -12.42 -2.95
C SER A 27 -7.78 -13.82 -3.44
N VAL A 28 -7.69 -14.77 -2.51
CA VAL A 28 -7.25 -16.15 -2.77
C VAL A 28 -8.07 -17.10 -1.92
N TYR A 29 -8.85 -17.98 -2.55
CA TYR A 29 -9.61 -19.07 -1.90
C TYR A 29 -10.30 -18.69 -0.58
N GLY A 30 -11.12 -17.63 -0.61
CA GLY A 30 -11.87 -17.16 0.56
C GLY A 30 -11.10 -16.23 1.50
N LEU A 31 -9.77 -16.14 1.37
CA LEU A 31 -8.97 -15.13 2.06
C LEU A 31 -8.93 -13.84 1.22
N THR A 32 -9.30 -12.72 1.82
CA THR A 32 -9.13 -11.38 1.22
C THR A 32 -8.30 -10.50 2.15
N ILE A 33 -7.17 -10.01 1.65
CA ILE A 33 -6.30 -9.07 2.36
C ILE A 33 -6.31 -7.75 1.58
N THR A 34 -6.55 -6.64 2.27
CA THR A 34 -6.47 -5.30 1.68
C THR A 34 -5.46 -4.46 2.44
N MET A 35 -4.52 -3.87 1.70
CA MET A 35 -3.60 -2.84 2.20
C MET A 35 -3.97 -1.52 1.53
N GLU A 36 -4.30 -0.51 2.32
CA GLU A 36 -4.51 0.86 1.84
C GLU A 36 -3.53 1.78 2.54
N ARG A 37 -2.91 2.67 1.77
CA ARG A 37 -1.99 3.68 2.28
C ARG A 37 -2.38 5.03 1.69
N ARG A 38 -2.46 6.05 2.54
CA ARG A 38 -2.59 7.45 2.15
C ARG A 38 -1.43 8.22 2.77
N THR A 39 -0.58 8.82 1.95
CA THR A 39 0.60 9.55 2.41
C THR A 39 0.76 10.88 1.69
N GLY A 40 1.24 11.88 2.41
CA GLY A 40 1.72 13.14 1.82
C GLY A 40 3.21 13.11 1.46
N GLU A 41 3.90 12.00 1.75
CA GLU A 41 5.32 11.82 1.40
C GLU A 41 5.45 11.62 -0.11
N THR A 42 6.35 12.40 -0.73
CA THR A 42 6.69 12.30 -2.15
C THR A 42 7.79 11.28 -2.42
N ILE A 43 8.36 10.68 -1.37
CA ILE A 43 9.43 9.70 -1.48
C ILE A 43 8.84 8.39 -1.99
N PRO A 44 9.47 7.71 -2.96
CA PRO A 44 9.04 6.38 -3.38
C PRO A 44 9.14 5.39 -2.21
N HIS A 45 8.07 4.65 -1.94
CA HIS A 45 8.04 3.59 -0.93
C HIS A 45 7.85 2.24 -1.60
N GLU A 46 8.43 1.19 -1.01
CA GLU A 46 8.31 -0.16 -1.53
C GLU A 46 7.19 -0.91 -0.80
N VAL A 47 6.36 -1.60 -1.56
CA VAL A 47 5.31 -2.47 -1.06
C VAL A 47 5.48 -3.83 -1.73
N THR A 48 5.55 -4.88 -0.92
CA THR A 48 5.78 -6.24 -1.40
C THR A 48 4.70 -7.15 -0.83
N VAL A 49 4.02 -7.88 -1.71
CA VAL A 49 3.13 -8.98 -1.34
C VAL A 49 3.81 -10.27 -1.74
N VAL A 50 4.09 -11.13 -0.77
CA VAL A 50 4.70 -12.44 -1.01
C VAL A 50 3.66 -13.50 -0.70
N VAL A 51 3.45 -14.38 -1.68
CA VAL A 51 2.51 -15.51 -1.59
C VAL A 51 3.31 -16.79 -1.84
N PRO A 52 4.02 -17.33 -0.83
CA PRO A 52 4.97 -18.43 -1.02
C PRO A 52 4.32 -19.73 -1.47
N ARG A 53 3.14 -20.07 -0.90
CA ARG A 53 2.42 -21.28 -1.29
C ARG A 53 0.92 -21.11 -1.13
N VAL A 54 0.24 -21.21 -2.27
CA VAL A 54 -1.22 -21.30 -2.39
C VAL A 54 -1.51 -22.55 -3.19
N GLU A 55 -2.17 -23.52 -2.58
CA GLU A 55 -2.59 -24.75 -3.25
C GLU A 55 -4.09 -24.96 -3.05
N CYS A 56 -4.74 -25.42 -4.11
CA CYS A 56 -6.07 -26.00 -4.04
C CYS A 56 -5.97 -27.44 -4.55
N ARG A 57 -6.40 -28.37 -3.70
CA ARG A 57 -6.43 -29.79 -4.00
C ARG A 57 -7.88 -30.21 -4.01
N LYS A 58 -8.29 -30.78 -5.13
CA LYS A 58 -9.63 -31.31 -5.33
C LYS A 58 -9.53 -32.81 -5.48
N LYS A 59 -10.25 -33.55 -4.63
CA LYS A 59 -10.43 -35.00 -4.74
C LYS A 59 -11.90 -35.29 -5.00
N ILE A 60 -12.16 -36.25 -5.87
CA ILE A 60 -13.51 -36.77 -6.09
C ILE A 60 -13.47 -38.23 -5.67
N LYS A 61 -14.27 -38.60 -4.67
CA LYS A 61 -14.39 -39.98 -4.19
C LYS A 61 -15.85 -40.30 -3.90
N ASP A 62 -16.31 -41.43 -4.43
CA ASP A 62 -17.68 -41.92 -4.24
C ASP A 62 -18.78 -40.92 -4.62
N GLY A 63 -18.49 -40.04 -5.58
CA GLY A 63 -19.41 -38.98 -6.04
C GLY A 63 -19.37 -37.70 -5.18
N GLU A 64 -18.65 -37.70 -4.07
CA GLU A 64 -18.43 -36.52 -3.23
C GLU A 64 -17.15 -35.79 -3.62
N GLU A 65 -17.23 -34.46 -3.62
CA GLU A 65 -16.11 -33.57 -3.90
C GLU A 65 -15.51 -33.06 -2.59
N GLU A 66 -14.24 -33.33 -2.37
CA GLU A 66 -13.46 -32.82 -1.25
C GLU A 66 -12.47 -31.77 -1.76
N ILE A 67 -12.61 -30.53 -1.29
CA ILE A 67 -11.73 -29.41 -1.64
C ILE A 67 -10.89 -29.05 -0.42
N GLU A 68 -9.57 -29.18 -0.54
CA GLU A 68 -8.58 -28.74 0.44
C GLU A 68 -7.86 -27.50 -0.10
N VAL A 69 -7.87 -26.42 0.67
CA VAL A 69 -7.15 -25.18 0.37
C VAL A 69 -6.01 -25.01 1.37
N ILE A 70 -4.79 -24.87 0.86
CA ILE A 70 -3.59 -24.62 1.67
C ILE A 70 -3.09 -23.21 1.37
N LEU A 71 -3.18 -22.35 2.38
CA LEU A 71 -2.63 -21.00 2.37
C LEU A 71 -1.45 -20.96 3.34
N ASN A 72 -0.22 -20.89 2.84
CA ASN A 72 0.97 -20.89 3.69
C ASN A 72 1.86 -19.67 3.43
N SER A 73 2.29 -19.05 4.53
CA SER A 73 3.30 -17.99 4.58
C SER A 73 2.97 -16.71 3.79
N ILE A 74 1.68 -16.41 3.61
CA ILE A 74 1.24 -15.16 2.95
C ILE A 74 1.71 -13.96 3.78
N THR A 75 2.51 -13.09 3.19
CA THR A 75 3.09 -11.93 3.85
C THR A 75 2.86 -10.66 3.03
N VAL A 76 2.48 -9.59 3.73
CA VAL A 76 2.35 -8.24 3.17
C VAL A 76 3.33 -7.35 3.91
N VAL A 77 4.30 -6.82 3.18
CA VAL A 77 5.35 -5.96 3.73
C VAL A 77 5.20 -4.57 3.12
N HIS A 78 5.13 -3.59 4.01
CA HIS A 78 5.20 -2.18 3.67
C HIS A 78 6.53 -1.64 4.22
N ALA A 79 7.38 -1.13 3.34
CA ALA A 79 8.72 -0.62 3.69
C ALA A 79 8.83 0.88 3.37
N PRO A 80 8.33 1.76 4.25
CA PRO A 80 8.46 3.18 4.04
C PRO A 80 9.92 3.63 4.08
N ARG A 81 10.38 4.35 3.06
CA ARG A 81 11.67 5.04 3.13
C ARG A 81 11.57 6.29 4.01
N HIS A 82 12.56 6.50 4.87
CA HIS A 82 12.72 7.75 5.61
C HIS A 82 13.36 8.82 4.72
N SER A 83 12.91 10.06 4.87
CA SER A 83 13.59 11.21 4.27
C SER A 83 14.95 11.44 4.94
N LEU A 84 16.04 11.06 4.26
CA LEU A 84 17.41 11.36 4.71
C LEU A 84 17.60 12.87 4.98
N ALA A 85 16.91 13.73 4.22
CA ALA A 85 16.92 15.18 4.40
C ALA A 85 16.39 15.64 5.78
N ARG A 86 15.41 14.95 6.36
CA ARG A 86 14.86 15.30 7.68
C ARG A 86 15.85 15.00 8.81
N GLN A 87 16.57 13.89 8.70
CA GLN A 87 17.58 13.49 9.67
C GLN A 87 18.79 14.44 9.67
N PHE A 88 19.23 14.94 8.51
CA PHE A 88 20.30 15.94 8.43
C PHE A 88 19.89 17.28 9.07
N GLN A 89 18.66 17.75 8.84
CA GLN A 89 18.18 19.01 9.42
C GLN A 89 18.01 18.95 10.95
N GLU A 90 17.59 17.81 11.50
CA GLU A 90 17.48 17.63 12.95
C GLU A 90 18.85 17.50 13.65
N LYS A 91 19.85 16.92 12.96
CA LYS A 91 21.20 16.72 13.49
C LYS A 91 22.04 18.00 13.56
N HIS A 92 21.78 18.96 12.67
CA HIS A 92 22.46 20.27 12.64
C HIS A 92 21.73 21.39 13.39
N LYS A 93 20.65 21.04 14.11
CA LYS A 93 19.87 21.99 14.94
C LYS A 93 20.15 21.84 16.45
N LYS A 94 21.19 21.09 16.81
CA LYS A 94 21.72 20.95 18.18
C LYS A 94 23.08 21.60 18.30
#